data_AF-A0A352FSV8-F1
#
_entry.id   AF-A0A352FSV8-F1
#
_cell.length_a   1.000
_cell.length_b   1.000
_cell.length_c   1.000
_cell.angle_alpha   90.00
_cell.angle_beta   90.00
_cell.angle_gamma   90.00
#
_symmetry.space_group_name_H-M   'P 1'
#
loop_
_entity.id
_entity.type
_entity.pdbx_description
1 polymer ?
#
loop_
_entity_poly.entity_id
_entity_poly.type
_entity_poly.pdbx_seq_one_letter_code
_entity_poly.pdbx_strand_id
1 'polypeptide(L)'
;MTAEEHNKTLSTLYFIYGAIHGLTLLGLLGLVLIFKFASVAGELISATWMIVGTIVFVVLVFAVGLLPLLVGFGFAKRRPWVKPLSIAVAIISLVNIPIGTALGIYTIKFFRTEAGVKLYGGHARVAGESDLQDALGRAKPLMNLAERLK
;
A
#
# COMPACT_ATOMS: atom_id res chain seq x y z
N MET A 1 -19.50 -6.29 -1.43
CA MET A 1 -19.03 -5.36 -0.39
C MET A 1 -19.18 -3.94 -0.89
N THR A 2 -19.65 -3.02 -0.05
CA THR A 2 -19.73 -1.58 -0.39
C THR A 2 -18.35 -0.93 -0.38
N ALA A 3 -18.22 0.26 -0.97
CA ALA A 3 -16.95 1.02 -0.94
C ALA A 3 -16.47 1.28 0.49
N GLU A 4 -17.42 1.51 1.41
CA GLU A 4 -17.15 1.77 2.82
C GLU A 4 -16.66 0.53 3.56
N GLU A 5 -17.23 -0.63 3.24
CA GLU A 5 -16.77 -1.92 3.78
C GLU A 5 -15.34 -2.21 3.31
N HIS A 6 -15.04 -2.04 2.02
CA HIS A 6 -13.68 -2.18 1.50
C HIS A 6 -12.70 -1.23 2.18
N ASN A 7 -13.09 0.02 2.38
CA ASN A 7 -12.31 1.02 3.09
C ASN A 7 -12.02 0.61 4.55
N LYS A 8 -13.04 0.10 5.26
CA LYS A 8 -12.91 -0.39 6.63
C LYS A 8 -12.00 -1.62 6.68
N THR A 9 -12.15 -2.56 5.76
CA THR A 9 -11.27 -3.73 5.64
C THR A 9 -9.82 -3.31 5.40
N LEU A 10 -9.57 -2.37 4.48
CA LEU A 10 -8.22 -1.82 4.25
C LEU A 10 -7.65 -1.18 5.52
N SER A 11 -8.44 -0.36 6.22
CA SER A 11 -8.00 0.24 7.49
C SER A 11 -7.54 -0.82 8.48
N THR A 12 -8.33 -1.87 8.69
CA THR A 12 -7.98 -2.99 9.59
C THR A 12 -6.74 -3.74 9.11
N LEU A 13 -6.62 -4.05 7.82
CA LEU A 13 -5.47 -4.78 7.29
C LEU A 13 -4.16 -3.98 7.47
N TYR A 14 -4.19 -2.67 7.23
CA TYR A 14 -3.03 -1.80 7.46
C TYR A 14 -2.65 -1.72 8.95
N PHE A 15 -3.64 -1.68 9.85
CA PHE A 15 -3.38 -1.74 11.28
C PHE A 15 -2.75 -3.07 11.70
N ILE A 16 -3.30 -4.20 11.25
CA ILE A 16 -2.76 -5.53 11.55
C ILE A 16 -1.34 -5.66 10.99
N TYR A 17 -1.12 -5.28 9.74
CA TYR A 17 0.18 -5.36 9.10
C TYR A 17 1.22 -4.54 9.86
N GLY A 18 0.92 -3.28 10.16
CA GLY A 18 1.83 -2.39 10.88
C GLY A 18 2.08 -2.84 12.33
N ALA A 19 1.04 -3.31 13.02
CA ALA A 19 1.16 -3.79 14.40
C ALA A 19 2.01 -5.06 14.48
N ILE A 20 1.78 -6.04 13.61
CA ILE A 20 2.57 -7.29 13.58
C ILE A 20 4.04 -6.95 13.32
N HIS A 21 4.34 -6.22 12.25
CA HIS A 21 5.74 -5.91 11.92
C HIS A 21 6.40 -5.01 12.95
N GLY A 22 5.67 -4.02 13.49
CA GLY A 22 6.16 -3.16 14.57
C GLY A 22 6.52 -3.95 15.82
N LEU A 23 5.63 -4.83 16.29
CA LEU A 23 5.88 -5.68 17.46
C LEU A 23 7.01 -6.69 17.22
N THR A 24 7.06 -7.32 16.04
CA THR A 24 8.16 -8.22 15.67
C THR A 24 9.51 -7.49 15.69
N LEU A 25 9.58 -6.29 15.10
CA LEU A 25 10.80 -5.48 15.11
C LEU A 25 11.19 -5.09 16.54
N LEU A 26 10.26 -4.62 17.36
CA LEU A 26 10.53 -4.29 18.77
C LEU A 26 11.02 -5.50 19.56
N GLY A 27 10.45 -6.69 19.33
CA GLY A 27 10.91 -7.94 19.92
C GLY A 27 12.33 -8.31 19.47
N LEU A 28 12.63 -8.18 18.17
CA LEU A 28 13.97 -8.42 17.63
C LEU A 28 15.00 -7.43 18.19
N LEU A 29 14.63 -6.15 18.36
CA LEU A 29 15.50 -5.17 19.03
C LEU A 29 15.81 -5.61 20.45
N GLY A 30 14.78 -6.00 21.22
CA GLY A 30 14.95 -6.51 22.57
C GLY A 30 15.90 -7.71 22.62
N LEU A 31 15.74 -8.67 21.70
CA LEU A 31 16.61 -9.84 21.59
C LEU A 31 18.06 -9.45 21.26
N VAL A 32 18.28 -8.54 20.32
CA VAL A 32 19.62 -8.07 19.94
C VAL A 32 20.30 -7.35 21.10
N LEU A 33 19.56 -6.51 21.84
CA LEU A 33 20.09 -5.80 23.01
C LEU A 33 20.45 -6.78 24.13
N ILE A 34 19.57 -7.74 24.43
CA ILE A 34 19.86 -8.81 25.41
C ILE A 34 21.11 -9.58 24.98
N PHE A 35 21.20 -10.02 23.72
CA PHE A 35 22.37 -10.74 23.22
C PHE A 35 23.67 -9.92 23.33
N LYS A 36 23.62 -8.62 23.00
CA LYS A 36 24.76 -7.71 23.05
C LYS A 36 25.34 -7.56 24.46
N PHE A 37 24.48 -7.49 25.48
CA PHE A 37 24.90 -7.21 26.86
C PHE A 37 25.00 -8.46 27.75
N ALA A 38 24.33 -9.56 27.41
CA ALA A 38 24.29 -10.77 28.23
C ALA A 38 25.22 -11.89 27.74
N SER A 39 25.94 -11.69 26.62
CA SER A 39 26.84 -12.72 26.06
C SER A 39 28.24 -12.17 25.79
N VAL A 40 29.26 -12.99 26.08
CA VAL A 40 30.66 -12.69 25.75
C VAL A 40 30.85 -12.52 24.24
N ALA A 41 30.13 -13.31 23.43
CA ALA A 41 30.12 -13.16 21.97
C ALA A 41 29.53 -11.82 21.51
N GLY A 42 28.61 -11.23 22.29
CA GLY A 42 28.03 -9.93 22.02
C GLY A 42 29.08 -8.81 22.00
N GLU A 43 30.14 -8.93 22.80
CA GLU A 43 31.25 -7.95 22.82
C GLU A 43 31.96 -7.86 21.46
N LEU A 44 31.97 -8.94 20.67
CA LEU A 44 32.56 -8.99 19.32
C LEU A 44 31.82 -8.12 18.30
N ILE A 45 30.57 -7.71 18.58
CA ILE A 45 29.82 -6.80 17.71
C ILE A 45 30.43 -5.40 17.82
N SER A 46 31.21 -5.01 16.81
CA SER A 46 31.82 -3.67 16.75
C SER A 46 30.78 -2.53 16.75
N ALA A 47 31.20 -1.33 17.17
CA ALA A 47 30.37 -0.13 17.14
C ALA A 47 29.85 0.20 15.72
N THR A 48 30.64 -0.03 14.68
CA THR A 48 30.25 0.20 13.28
C THR A 48 29.03 -0.63 12.90
N TRP A 49 29.05 -1.94 13.22
CA TRP A 49 27.92 -2.84 12.97
C TRP A 49 26.68 -2.46 13.78
N MET A 50 26.85 -1.96 15.01
CA MET A 50 25.73 -1.45 15.83
C MET A 50 25.06 -0.23 15.19
N ILE A 51 25.84 0.71 14.66
CA ILE A 51 25.33 1.91 13.98
C ILE A 51 24.55 1.51 12.71
N VAL A 52 25.15 0.67 11.87
CA VAL A 52 24.50 0.18 10.64
C VAL A 52 23.20 -0.56 10.99
N GLY A 53 23.24 -1.46 11.98
CA GLY A 53 22.06 -2.18 12.44
C GLY A 53 20.96 -1.26 12.95
N THR A 54 21.31 -0.20 13.68
CA THR A 54 20.35 0.78 14.21
C THR A 54 19.73 1.60 13.09
N ILE A 55 20.50 2.04 12.09
CA ILE A 55 19.97 2.76 10.93
C ILE A 55 18.98 1.87 10.16
N VAL A 56 19.36 0.63 9.86
CA VAL A 56 18.48 -0.35 9.20
C VAL A 56 17.21 -0.57 10.02
N PHE A 57 17.35 -0.74 11.33
CA PHE A 57 16.22 -0.93 12.24
C PHE A 57 15.23 0.24 12.19
N VAL A 58 15.72 1.47 12.30
CA VAL A 58 14.89 2.69 12.26
C VAL A 58 14.15 2.80 10.93
N VAL A 59 14.84 2.54 9.81
CA VAL A 59 14.23 2.55 8.47
C VAL A 59 13.12 1.50 8.37
N LEU A 60 13.36 0.27 8.86
CA LEU A 60 12.35 -0.79 8.85
C LEU A 60 11.15 -0.46 9.74
N VAL A 61 11.37 0.02 10.97
CA VAL A 61 10.27 0.42 11.87
C VAL A 61 9.42 1.51 11.23
N PHE A 62 10.04 2.47 10.56
CA PHE A 62 9.29 3.50 9.85
C PHE A 62 8.52 2.93 8.65
N ALA A 63 9.19 2.14 7.81
CA ALA A 63 8.65 1.65 6.55
C ALA A 63 7.51 0.63 6.71
N VAL A 64 7.66 -0.35 7.61
CA VAL A 64 6.69 -1.45 7.77
C VAL A 64 5.93 -1.40 9.09
N GLY A 65 6.35 -0.59 10.05
CA GLY A 65 5.62 -0.35 11.30
C GLY A 65 4.76 0.90 11.22
N LEU A 66 5.39 2.07 11.26
CA LEU A 66 4.69 3.35 11.44
C LEU A 66 3.90 3.80 10.20
N LEU A 67 4.47 3.72 8.99
CA LEU A 67 3.80 4.16 7.76
C LEU A 67 2.48 3.39 7.51
N PRO A 68 2.43 2.05 7.59
CA PRO A 68 1.18 1.31 7.49
C PRO A 68 0.14 1.71 8.53
N LEU A 69 0.54 1.95 9.79
CA LEU A 69 -0.39 2.42 10.83
C LEU A 69 -0.96 3.80 10.49
N LEU A 70 -0.14 4.72 9.97
CA LEU A 70 -0.56 6.04 9.53
C LEU A 70 -1.56 5.95 8.37
N VAL A 71 -1.30 5.07 7.39
CA VAL A 71 -2.22 4.79 6.29
C VAL A 71 -3.53 4.19 6.81
N GLY A 72 -3.47 3.22 7.73
CA GLY A 72 -4.65 2.61 8.36
C GLY A 72 -5.52 3.64 9.08
N PHE A 73 -4.89 4.58 9.79
CA PHE A 73 -5.58 5.72 10.42
C PHE A 73 -6.21 6.65 9.39
N GLY A 74 -5.49 6.93 8.31
CA GLY A 74 -6.02 7.73 7.21
C GLY A 74 -7.27 7.10 6.58
N PHE A 75 -7.26 5.78 6.33
CA PHE A 75 -8.45 5.04 5.86
C PHE A 75 -9.61 5.13 6.84
N ALA A 76 -9.34 5.02 8.16
CA ALA A 76 -10.38 5.14 9.19
C ALA A 76 -11.05 6.53 9.19
N LYS A 77 -10.28 7.58 8.91
CA LYS A 77 -10.74 8.97 8.86
C LYS A 77 -11.11 9.46 7.45
N ARG A 78 -11.06 8.58 6.43
CA ARG A 78 -11.33 8.88 5.01
C ARG A 78 -10.64 10.15 4.50
N ARG A 79 -9.35 10.30 4.82
CA ARG A 79 -8.59 11.51 4.44
C ARG A 79 -8.15 11.47 2.97
N PRO A 80 -8.14 12.60 2.23
CA PRO A 80 -7.80 12.61 0.80
C PRO A 80 -6.34 12.21 0.52
N TRP A 81 -5.42 12.45 1.46
CA TRP A 81 -4.00 12.07 1.35
C TRP A 81 -3.76 10.55 1.41
N VAL A 82 -4.76 9.76 1.81
CA VAL A 82 -4.64 8.30 1.92
C VAL A 82 -4.35 7.67 0.57
N LYS A 83 -4.98 8.16 -0.49
CA LYS A 83 -4.87 7.54 -1.82
C LYS A 83 -3.41 7.46 -2.30
N PRO A 84 -2.65 8.57 -2.44
CA PRO A 84 -1.26 8.48 -2.87
C PRO A 84 -0.37 7.74 -1.86
N LEU A 85 -0.57 7.95 -0.55
CA LEU A 85 0.27 7.33 0.47
C LEU A 85 0.09 5.81 0.55
N SER A 86 -1.15 5.32 0.52
CA SER A 86 -1.48 3.90 0.57
C SER A 86 -0.96 3.15 -0.66
N ILE A 87 -0.97 3.76 -1.85
CA ILE A 87 -0.38 3.16 -3.05
C ILE A 87 1.14 3.00 -2.89
N ALA A 88 1.84 4.03 -2.39
CA ALA A 88 3.28 3.92 -2.14
C ALA A 88 3.60 2.81 -1.13
N VAL A 89 2.87 2.78 0.00
CA VAL A 89 3.03 1.74 1.03
C VAL A 89 2.62 0.36 0.50
N ALA A 90 1.61 0.27 -0.36
CA ALA A 90 1.19 -0.98 -1.00
C ALA A 90 2.31 -1.56 -1.87
N ILE A 91 3.01 -0.73 -2.65
CA ILE A 91 4.16 -1.18 -3.46
C ILE A 91 5.28 -1.70 -2.56
N ILE A 92 5.60 -0.98 -1.48
CA ILE A 92 6.60 -1.42 -0.50
C ILE A 92 6.18 -2.76 0.13
N SER A 93 4.89 -2.93 0.46
CA SER A 93 4.40 -4.14 1.09
C SER A 93 4.42 -5.35 0.16
N LEU A 94 4.43 -5.18 -1.17
CA LEU A 94 4.48 -6.31 -2.12
C LEU A 94 5.71 -7.21 -1.93
N VAL A 95 6.82 -6.66 -1.43
CA VAL A 95 8.07 -7.40 -1.15
C VAL A 95 7.87 -8.44 -0.03
N ASN A 96 6.91 -8.21 0.86
CA ASN A 96 6.62 -9.09 1.99
C ASN A 96 5.56 -10.14 1.60
N ILE A 97 6.01 -11.32 1.16
CA ILE A 97 5.14 -12.43 0.77
C ILE A 97 4.85 -13.32 2.00
N PRO A 98 3.61 -13.77 2.24
CA PRO A 98 2.40 -13.54 1.42
C PRO A 98 1.54 -12.35 1.87
N ILE A 99 1.71 -11.88 3.11
CA ILE A 99 0.76 -10.95 3.76
C ILE A 99 0.82 -9.56 3.12
N GLY A 100 2.01 -9.00 2.96
CA GLY A 100 2.19 -7.68 2.34
C GLY A 100 1.81 -7.67 0.87
N THR A 101 1.98 -8.77 0.15
CA THR A 101 1.50 -8.93 -1.23
C THR A 101 -0.02 -8.89 -1.30
N ALA A 102 -0.71 -9.63 -0.43
CA ALA A 102 -2.17 -9.62 -0.35
C ALA A 102 -2.69 -8.21 -0.02
N LEU A 103 -2.09 -7.53 0.96
CA LEU A 103 -2.40 -6.15 1.32
C LEU A 103 -2.20 -5.18 0.14
N GLY A 104 -1.06 -5.29 -0.54
CA GLY A 104 -0.70 -4.41 -1.64
C GLY A 104 -1.64 -4.58 -2.84
N ILE A 105 -1.89 -5.81 -3.26
CA ILE A 105 -2.83 -6.13 -4.35
C ILE A 105 -4.23 -5.64 -4.00
N TYR A 106 -4.70 -5.89 -2.77
CA TYR A 106 -6.04 -5.47 -2.35
C TYR A 106 -6.20 -3.94 -2.37
N THR A 107 -5.18 -3.21 -1.92
CA THR A 107 -5.14 -1.74 -1.95
C THR A 107 -5.18 -1.20 -3.37
N ILE A 108 -4.32 -1.70 -4.25
CA ILE A 108 -4.27 -1.27 -5.65
C ILE A 108 -5.60 -1.58 -6.34
N LYS A 109 -6.13 -2.80 -6.14
CA LYS A 109 -7.42 -3.22 -6.71
C LYS A 109 -8.54 -2.29 -6.27
N PHE A 110 -8.61 -1.93 -4.99
CA PHE A 110 -9.63 -1.01 -4.48
C PHE A 110 -9.61 0.34 -5.20
N PHE A 111 -8.45 0.98 -5.32
CA PHE A 111 -8.32 2.27 -5.99
C PHE A 111 -8.44 2.23 -7.51
N ARG A 112 -8.43 1.04 -8.14
CA ARG A 112 -8.79 0.85 -9.56
C ARG A 112 -10.29 0.78 -9.81
N THR A 113 -11.11 0.60 -8.77
CA THR A 113 -12.57 0.59 -8.91
C THR A 113 -13.15 2.00 -8.89
N GLU A 114 -14.24 2.23 -9.62
CA GLU A 114 -14.97 3.51 -9.58
C GLU A 114 -15.42 3.86 -8.16
N ALA A 115 -15.86 2.86 -7.40
CA ALA A 115 -16.30 3.00 -6.02
C ALA A 115 -15.20 3.57 -5.11
N GLY A 116 -13.98 3.04 -5.19
CA GLY A 116 -12.83 3.52 -4.42
C GLY A 116 -12.35 4.90 -4.88
N VAL A 117 -12.38 5.17 -6.18
CA VAL A 117 -12.00 6.48 -6.74
C VAL A 117 -12.99 7.57 -6.28
N LYS A 118 -14.30 7.30 -6.40
CA LYS A 118 -15.36 8.22 -5.99
C LYS A 118 -15.37 8.46 -4.48
N LEU A 119 -15.11 7.43 -3.66
CA LEU A 119 -15.05 7.55 -2.20
C LEU A 119 -13.99 8.57 -1.74
N TYR A 120 -12.90 8.73 -2.50
CA TYR A 120 -11.82 9.67 -2.21
C TYR A 120 -11.83 10.91 -3.12
N GLY A 121 -12.98 11.24 -3.72
CA GLY A 121 -13.18 12.47 -4.49
C GLY A 121 -12.49 12.52 -5.86
N GLY A 122 -12.04 11.37 -6.38
CA GLY A 122 -11.49 11.28 -7.72
C GLY A 122 -12.58 11.17 -8.79
N HIS A 123 -12.28 11.66 -10.00
CA HIS A 123 -13.08 11.40 -11.18
C HIS A 123 -12.61 10.09 -11.79
N ALA A 124 -13.46 9.08 -11.82
CA ALA A 124 -13.14 7.82 -12.47
C ALA A 124 -13.08 8.05 -13.99
N ARG A 125 -11.86 8.19 -14.55
CA ARG A 125 -11.62 7.95 -15.99
C ARG A 125 -11.41 6.45 -16.16
N VAL A 126 -12.48 5.69 -16.06
CA VAL A 126 -12.48 4.33 -16.58
C VAL A 126 -12.92 4.49 -18.01
N ALA A 127 -12.09 4.05 -18.97
CA ALA A 127 -12.53 3.80 -20.34
C ALA A 127 -13.57 2.67 -20.28
N GLY A 128 -14.77 3.01 -19.80
CA GLY A 128 -15.88 2.09 -19.63
C GLY A 128 -16.59 1.88 -20.95
N GLU A 129 -17.55 0.98 -20.96
CA GLU A 129 -18.45 0.75 -22.09
C GLU A 129 -19.04 2.08 -22.62
N SER A 130 -19.28 3.07 -21.76
CA SER A 130 -19.72 4.42 -22.15
C SER A 130 -18.69 5.21 -22.94
N ASP A 131 -17.40 5.14 -22.55
CA ASP A 131 -16.31 5.81 -23.27
C ASP A 131 -16.02 5.10 -24.59
N LEU A 132 -16.16 3.77 -24.62
CA LEU A 132 -16.08 2.97 -25.84
C LEU A 132 -17.25 3.31 -26.77
N GLN A 133 -18.47 3.42 -26.26
CA GLN A 133 -19.65 3.83 -27.02
C GLN A 133 -19.53 5.26 -27.54
N ASP A 134 -18.98 6.18 -26.76
CA ASP A 134 -18.65 7.54 -27.19
C ASP A 134 -17.59 7.54 -28.31
N ALA A 135 -16.53 6.74 -28.14
CA ALA A 135 -15.48 6.59 -29.14
C ALA A 135 -16.00 5.97 -30.44
N LEU A 136 -16.83 4.93 -30.35
CA LEU A 136 -17.51 4.29 -31.47
C LEU A 136 -18.51 5.25 -32.13
N GLY A 137 -19.23 6.04 -31.35
CA GLY A 137 -20.12 7.10 -31.83
C GLY A 137 -19.36 8.16 -32.65
N ARG A 138 -18.18 8.58 -32.18
CA ARG A 138 -17.27 9.49 -32.91
C ARG A 138 -16.65 8.84 -34.16
N ALA A 139 -16.42 7.53 -34.14
CA ALA A 139 -15.85 6.80 -35.27
C ALA A 139 -16.89 6.43 -36.36
N LYS A 140 -18.18 6.37 -36.02
CA LYS A 140 -19.29 6.06 -36.93
C LYS A 140 -19.31 6.86 -38.24
N PRO A 141 -19.11 8.20 -38.24
CA PRO A 141 -19.04 8.96 -39.49
C PRO A 141 -17.82 8.59 -40.36
N LEU A 142 -16.69 8.20 -39.76
CA LEU A 142 -15.50 7.75 -40.48
C LEU A 142 -15.72 6.38 -41.13
N MET A 143 -16.41 5.48 -40.43
CA MET A 143 -16.79 4.17 -40.97
C MET A 143 -17.74 4.30 -42.18
N ASN A 144 -18.74 5.19 -42.07
CA ASN A 144 -19.64 5.50 -43.18
C ASN A 144 -18.90 6.12 -44.38
N LEU A 145 -17.84 6.90 -44.14
CA LEU A 145 -17.04 7.49 -45.21
C LEU A 145 -16.21 6.43 -45.95
N ALA A 146 -15.63 5.49 -45.19
CA ALA A 146 -14.87 4.38 -45.75
C ALA A 146 -15.73 3.42 -46.58
N GLU A 147 -16.98 3.17 -46.17
CA GLU A 147 -17.95 2.39 -46.97
C GLU A 147 -18.37 3.09 -48.27
N ARG A 148 -18.44 4.43 -48.28
CA ARG A 148 -18.78 5.20 -49.48
C ARG A 148 -17.64 5.27 -50.52
N LEU A 149 -16.42 4.92 -50.12
CA LEU A 149 -15.23 4.93 -50.97
C LEU A 149 -14.88 3.52 -51.52
N LYS A 150 -15.66 2.50 -51.15
CA LYS A 150 -15.64 1.17 -51.76
C LYS A 150 -16.69 1.08 -52.85
#